data_AF-A0A518DLA3-F1
#
_entry.id   AF-A0A518DLA3-F1
#
_cell.length_a   1.000
_cell.length_b   1.000
_cell.length_c   1.000
_cell.angle_alpha   90.00
_cell.angle_beta   90.00
_cell.angle_gamma   90.00
#
_symmetry.space_group_name_H-M   'P 1'
#
loop_
_entity.id
_entity.type
_entity.pdbx_description
1 polymer ?
#
loop_
_entity_poly.entity_id
_entity_poly.type
_entity_poly.pdbx_seq_one_letter_code
_entity_poly.pdbx_strand_id
1 'polypeptide(L)'
;MPLSNIELEALLRLVGLTNDKEINCEQCLALVAEFAELELAGNSVPEGLKMVEQHLSVCSECREEYEALQRVLGDLNNEPGNST
;
A
#
# COMPACT_ATOMS: atom_id res chain seq x y z
N MET A 1 -7.16 -31.95 -13.87
CA MET A 1 -8.07 -30.85 -14.23
C MET A 1 -7.22 -29.75 -14.86
N PRO A 2 -7.45 -29.37 -16.13
CA PRO A 2 -6.81 -28.20 -16.71
C PRO A 2 -7.46 -26.92 -16.16
N LEU A 3 -6.65 -25.87 -15.95
CA LEU A 3 -7.14 -24.52 -15.64
C LEU A 3 -7.84 -23.93 -16.87
N SER A 4 -8.89 -23.15 -16.65
CA SER A 4 -9.51 -22.31 -17.68
C SER A 4 -8.59 -21.14 -18.06
N ASN A 5 -8.85 -20.51 -19.21
CA ASN A 5 -8.10 -19.32 -19.64
C ASN A 5 -8.22 -18.16 -18.64
N ILE A 6 -9.38 -17.99 -17.99
CA ILE A 6 -9.60 -16.93 -16.98
C ILE A 6 -8.72 -17.18 -15.76
N GLU A 7 -8.69 -18.42 -15.26
CA GLU A 7 -7.85 -18.79 -14.12
C GLU A 7 -6.36 -18.67 -14.46
N LEU A 8 -5.98 -18.98 -15.70
CA LEU A 8 -4.60 -18.82 -16.17
C LEU A 8 -4.19 -17.35 -16.26
N GLU A 9 -5.05 -16.46 -16.78
CA GLU A 9 -4.80 -15.02 -16.82
C GLU A 9 -4.68 -14.42 -15.41
N ALA A 10 -5.54 -14.84 -14.48
CA ALA A 10 -5.46 -14.42 -13.09
C ALA A 10 -4.13 -14.88 -12.45
N LEU A 11 -3.74 -16.13 -12.68
CA LEU A 11 -2.48 -16.66 -12.17
C LEU A 11 -1.26 -15.92 -12.75
N LEU A 12 -1.24 -15.67 -14.06
CA LEU A 12 -0.16 -14.92 -14.71
C LEU A 12 -0.05 -13.49 -14.19
N ARG A 13 -1.19 -12.84 -13.91
CA ARG A 13 -1.22 -11.52 -13.27
C ARG A 13 -0.58 -11.57 -11.87
N LEU A 14 -0.96 -12.54 -11.05
CA LEU A 14 -0.41 -12.69 -9.70
C LEU A 14 1.10 -12.98 -9.72
N VAL A 15 1.57 -13.82 -10.64
CA VAL A 15 3.02 -14.06 -10.83
C VAL A 15 3.73 -12.76 -11.25
N GLY A 16 3.11 -11.98 -12.14
CA GLY A 16 3.64 -10.67 -12.56
C GLY A 16 3.71 -9.61 -11.46
N LEU A 17 2.99 -9.81 -10.34
CA LEU A 17 3.05 -8.95 -9.16
C LEU A 17 4.13 -9.39 -8.16
N THR A 18 4.82 -10.51 -8.40
CA THR A 18 5.92 -10.91 -7.52
C THR A 18 7.15 -10.02 -7.73
N ASN A 19 7.96 -9.84 -6.70
CA ASN A 19 9.20 -9.09 -6.75
C ASN A 19 10.33 -9.85 -6.04
N ASP A 20 11.59 -9.62 -6.44
CA ASP A 20 12.76 -10.20 -5.76
C ASP A 20 12.86 -9.74 -4.30
N LYS A 21 12.29 -8.58 -3.99
CA LYS A 21 12.22 -8.02 -2.64
C LYS A 21 10.77 -7.73 -2.27
N GLU A 22 10.22 -8.60 -1.44
CA GLU A 22 8.88 -8.47 -0.88
C GLU A 22 8.94 -8.28 0.62
N ILE A 23 7.92 -7.61 1.15
CA ILE A 23 7.71 -7.44 2.58
C ILE A 23 6.47 -8.22 3.01
N ASN A 24 6.49 -8.72 4.24
CA ASN A 24 5.30 -9.31 4.87
C ASN A 24 4.39 -8.22 5.47
N CYS A 25 3.24 -8.62 6.01
CA CYS A 25 2.28 -7.69 6.62
C CYS A 25 2.88 -6.87 7.77
N GLU A 26 3.69 -7.50 8.64
CA GLU A 26 4.32 -6.81 9.77
C GLU A 26 5.29 -5.70 9.32
N GLN A 27 6.13 -6.01 8.33
CA GLN A 27 7.05 -5.05 7.73
C GLN A 27 6.31 -3.93 6.99
N CYS A 28 5.20 -4.26 6.32
CA CYS A 28 4.33 -3.27 5.70
C CYS A 28 3.77 -2.30 6.74
N LEU A 29 3.17 -2.82 7.82
CA LEU A 29 2.58 -2.00 8.89
C LEU A 29 3.63 -1.17 9.65
N ALA A 30 4.89 -1.62 9.71
CA ALA A 30 5.97 -0.84 10.29
C ALA A 30 6.34 0.42 9.47
N LEU A 31 6.07 0.41 8.15
CA LEU A 31 6.42 1.47 7.22
C LEU A 31 5.21 2.26 6.69
N VAL A 32 3.99 1.76 6.92
CA VAL A 32 2.75 2.28 6.33
C VAL A 32 2.45 3.73 6.72
N ALA A 33 2.86 4.15 7.92
CA ALA A 33 2.67 5.52 8.39
C ALA A 33 3.53 6.53 7.62
N GLU A 34 4.82 6.25 7.47
CA GLU A 34 5.73 7.10 6.67
C GLU A 34 5.26 7.19 5.22
N PHE A 35 4.84 6.06 4.65
CA PHE A 35 4.27 6.02 3.31
C PHE A 35 2.99 6.88 3.18
N ALA A 36 2.05 6.78 4.13
CA ALA A 36 0.80 7.53 4.12
C ALA A 36 1.01 9.05 4.25
N GLU A 37 1.95 9.49 5.09
CA GLU A 37 2.30 10.90 5.24
C GLU A 37 2.91 11.50 3.97
N LEU A 38 3.81 10.76 3.31
CA LEU A 38 4.40 11.19 2.04
C LEU A 38 3.35 11.32 0.93
N GLU A 39 2.46 10.34 0.81
CA GLU A 39 1.35 10.36 -0.14
C GLU A 39 0.40 11.54 0.10
N LEU A 40 0.04 11.82 1.35
CA LEU A 40 -0.82 12.97 1.71
C LEU A 40 -0.14 14.31 1.43
N ALA A 41 1.18 14.40 1.60
CA ALA A 41 1.95 15.59 1.27
C ALA A 41 2.16 15.77 -0.26
N GLY A 42 1.78 14.79 -1.08
CA GLY A 42 2.04 14.77 -2.52
C GLY A 42 3.53 14.65 -2.87
N ASN A 43 4.33 14.11 -1.93
CA ASN A 43 5.75 13.90 -2.12
C ASN A 43 6.02 12.62 -2.91
N SER A 44 7.17 12.56 -3.59
CA SER A 44 7.60 11.34 -4.26
C SER A 44 7.92 10.25 -3.23
N VAL A 45 7.33 9.08 -3.39
CA VAL A 45 7.64 7.90 -2.57
C VAL A 45 9.07 7.41 -2.89
N PRO A 46 9.97 7.35 -1.90
CA PRO A 46 11.33 6.85 -2.09
C PRO A 46 11.31 5.36 -2.46
N GLU A 47 12.34 4.91 -3.18
CA GLU A 47 12.44 3.52 -3.66
C GLU A 47 12.27 2.48 -2.52
N GLY A 48 12.73 2.80 -1.32
CA GLY A 48 12.60 1.95 -0.14
C GLY A 48 11.16 1.74 0.35
N LEU A 49 10.22 2.60 -0.04
CA LEU A 49 8.80 2.50 0.34
C LEU A 49 7.91 1.98 -0.79
N LYS A 50 8.43 1.80 -2.01
CA LYS A 50 7.64 1.22 -3.12
C LYS A 50 7.19 -0.23 -2.85
N MET A 51 7.93 -0.96 -2.01
CA MET A 51 7.53 -2.29 -1.54
C MET A 51 6.24 -2.26 -0.69
N VAL A 52 5.97 -1.14 -0.01
CA VAL A 52 4.72 -0.90 0.72
C VAL A 52 3.58 -0.77 -0.28
N GLU A 53 3.69 0.09 -1.29
CA GLU A 53 2.72 0.22 -2.38
C GLU A 53 2.42 -1.15 -3.04
N GLN A 54 3.46 -1.93 -3.33
CA GLN A 54 3.30 -3.25 -3.92
C GLN A 54 2.51 -4.20 -3.00
N HIS A 55 2.90 -4.32 -1.73
CA HIS A 55 2.20 -5.19 -0.77
C HIS A 55 0.73 -4.81 -0.63
N LEU A 56 0.48 -3.50 -0.59
CA LEU A 56 -0.85 -2.91 -0.49
C LEU A 56 -1.73 -3.19 -1.73
N SER A 57 -1.15 -3.45 -2.89
CA SER A 57 -1.87 -3.87 -4.10
C SER A 57 -2.30 -5.35 -4.08
N VAL A 58 -1.68 -6.16 -3.20
CA VAL A 58 -1.89 -7.61 -3.11
C VAL A 58 -2.68 -8.01 -1.86
N CYS A 59 -2.41 -7.38 -0.71
CA CYS A 59 -3.02 -7.70 0.58
C CYS A 59 -4.17 -6.72 0.92
N SER A 60 -5.41 -7.22 0.90
CA SER A 60 -6.60 -6.42 1.24
C SER A 60 -6.62 -5.96 2.70
N GLU A 61 -6.13 -6.77 3.64
CA GLU A 61 -6.10 -6.39 5.07
C GLU A 61 -5.19 -5.18 5.29
N CYS A 62 -3.96 -5.21 4.75
CA CYS A 62 -3.06 -4.07 4.84
C CYS A 62 -3.60 -2.83 4.08
N ARG A 63 -4.37 -3.04 3.00
CA ARG A 63 -5.05 -1.96 2.27
C ARG A 63 -6.05 -1.23 3.17
N GLU A 64 -6.91 -1.97 3.85
CA GLU A 64 -7.93 -1.43 4.74
C GLU A 64 -7.31 -0.61 5.88
N GLU A 65 -6.24 -1.11 6.50
CA GLU A 65 -5.52 -0.40 7.56
C GLU A 65 -4.90 0.92 7.06
N TYR A 66 -4.29 0.91 5.87
CA TYR A 66 -3.76 2.11 5.25
C TYR A 66 -4.85 3.15 4.95
N GLU A 67 -6.00 2.73 4.41
CA GLU A 67 -7.12 3.63 4.10
C GLU A 67 -7.76 4.20 5.37
N ALA A 68 -7.79 3.43 6.46
CA ALA A 68 -8.18 3.94 7.78
C ALA A 68 -7.20 5.01 8.27
N LEU A 69 -5.90 4.75 8.15
CA LEU A 69 -4.86 5.71 8.53
C LEU A 69 -4.92 7.01 7.71
N GLN A 70 -5.05 6.92 6.38
CA GLN A 70 -5.14 8.10 5.51
C GLN A 70 -6.32 8.99 5.84
N ARG A 71 -7.48 8.41 6.20
CA ARG A 71 -8.66 9.18 6.62
C ARG A 71 -8.36 9.98 7.87
N VAL A 72 -7.80 9.35 8.90
CA VAL A 72 -7.47 10.02 10.16
C VAL A 72 -6.42 11.11 9.96
N LEU A 73 -5.35 10.83 9.21
CA LEU A 73 -4.31 11.83 8.91
C LEU A 73 -4.85 13.00 8.08
N GLY A 74 -5.73 12.71 7.11
CA GLY A 74 -6.42 13.72 6.32
C GLY A 74 -7.29 14.63 7.18
N ASP A 75 -8.07 14.06 8.11
CA ASP A 75 -8.90 14.83 9.04
C ASP A 75 -8.05 15.74 9.94
N LEU A 76 -6.92 15.23 10.46
CA LEU A 76 -5.99 16.00 11.29
C LEU A 76 -5.35 17.18 10.51
N ASN A 77 -5.01 16.99 9.24
CA ASN A 77 -4.45 18.05 8.39
C ASN A 77 -5.47 19.14 8.03
N ASN A 78 -6.77 18.83 8.12
CA ASN A 78 -7.87 19.75 7.79
C ASN A 78 -8.46 20.46 9.03
N GLU A 79 -7.97 20.21 10.24
CA GLU A 79 -8.42 20.92 11.43
C GLU A 79 -8.04 22.42 11.38
N PRO A 80 -8.94 23.36 11.72
CA PRO A 80 -8.75 24.80 11.58
C PRO A 80 -7.78 25.43 12.63
N GLY A 81 -6.71 24.71 13.02
CA GLY A 81 -5.78 25.12 14.06
C GLY A 81 -4.29 24.85 13.80
N ASN A 82 -3.90 24.17 12.71
CA ASN A 82 -2.48 23.86 12.42
C ASN A 82 -1.82 24.85 11.46
N SER A 83 -2.08 26.14 11.66
CA SER A 83 -1.24 27.21 11.12
C SER A 83 -0.60 27.93 12.30
N THR A 84 0.59 27.49 12.70
CA THR A 84 1.51 28.27 13.54
C THR A 84 2.92 28.08 13.02
#